data_AF-A0A853BI33-F1
#
_entry.id   AF-A0A853BI33-F1
#
_cell.length_a   1.000
_cell.length_b   1.000
_cell.length_c   1.000
_cell.angle_alpha   90.00
_cell.angle_beta   90.00
_cell.angle_gamma   90.00
#
_symmetry.space_group_name_H-M   'P 1'
#
loop_
_entity.id
_entity.type
_entity.pdbx_description
1 polymer ?
#
loop_
_entity_poly.entity_id
_entity_poly.type
_entity_poly.pdbx_seq_one_letter_code
_entity_poly.pdbx_strand_id
1 'polypeptide(L)'
;MRDRVRPVRLPLLLGAVALTAAGCGHVPTETVDIVSFTGAGGTACTVLVAVSPASPDTYTNAGDETDASIDCEAPPRGREPVRQDRRPLPEPEPERDWEWEELITTTDAHGRACTLVASTLGSGVVDETRIDCDYPPEGVEPGEQTRRQPPDPDPESDDDRASVVAFTDAHGRACTTMTSRGAARAEVDIDCAYTAGEPPGDAEEAAVPR
;
A
#
# COMPACT_ATOMS: atom_id res chain seq x y z
N MET A 1 87.71 27.17 1.96
CA MET A 1 86.41 27.87 2.04
C MET A 1 85.36 26.87 1.58
N ARG A 2 84.74 26.06 2.46
CA ARG A 2 83.64 26.39 3.39
C ARG A 2 82.61 27.33 2.76
N ASP A 3 81.52 26.72 2.28
CA ASP A 3 80.12 27.16 2.30
C ASP A 3 79.39 26.40 1.17
N ARG A 4 78.15 25.91 1.24
CA ARG A 4 77.14 25.78 2.29
C ARG A 4 76.13 24.76 1.76
N VAL A 5 75.64 23.93 2.67
CA VAL A 5 74.50 23.03 2.52
C VAL A 5 73.30 23.77 1.93
N ARG A 6 72.69 23.26 0.85
CA ARG A 6 71.37 23.71 0.40
C ARG A 6 70.28 22.89 1.11
N PRO A 7 69.32 23.55 1.79
CA PRO A 7 68.29 22.89 2.56
C PRO A 7 67.02 22.60 1.75
N VAL A 8 66.34 21.54 2.21
CA VAL A 8 64.89 21.37 2.38
C VAL A 8 64.01 21.03 1.16
N ARG A 9 63.31 19.91 1.36
CA ARG A 9 62.29 19.25 0.56
C ARG A 9 60.92 19.92 0.68
N LEU A 10 60.03 19.47 -0.23
CA LEU A 10 58.56 19.51 -0.27
C LEU A 10 57.89 20.77 -0.83
N PRO A 11 57.33 20.70 -2.05
CA PRO A 11 56.03 21.28 -2.32
C PRO A 11 54.92 20.34 -1.83
N LEU A 12 53.98 20.98 -1.13
CA LEU A 12 52.76 20.46 -0.54
C LEU A 12 51.84 19.73 -1.54
N LEU A 13 51.18 18.72 -0.98
CA LEU A 13 49.86 18.18 -1.32
C LEU A 13 48.91 19.21 -1.99
N LEU A 14 48.40 18.88 -3.17
CA LEU A 14 47.19 19.48 -3.74
C LEU A 14 46.27 18.37 -4.25
N GLY A 15 45.31 18.04 -3.40
CA GLY A 15 43.96 17.61 -3.77
C GLY A 15 43.84 16.31 -4.56
N ALA A 16 43.80 15.18 -3.86
CA ALA A 16 42.93 14.11 -4.31
C ALA A 16 41.50 14.67 -4.29
N VAL A 17 40.92 14.91 -5.47
CA VAL A 17 39.48 15.10 -5.60
C VAL A 17 38.86 13.76 -5.24
N ALA A 18 38.52 13.61 -3.97
CA ALA A 18 37.56 12.61 -3.56
C ALA A 18 36.25 12.97 -4.26
N LEU A 19 35.97 12.29 -5.38
CA LEU A 19 34.62 12.12 -5.87
C LEU A 19 33.88 11.39 -4.75
N THR A 20 33.34 12.13 -3.80
CA THR A 20 32.24 11.65 -2.99
C THR A 20 31.17 11.25 -4.00
N ALA A 21 30.98 9.94 -4.17
CA ALA A 21 29.82 9.40 -4.85
C ALA A 21 28.60 10.03 -4.18
N ALA A 22 28.06 11.06 -4.83
CA ALA A 22 26.81 11.65 -4.42
C ALA A 22 25.75 10.60 -4.68
N GLY A 23 25.17 10.13 -3.58
CA GLY A 23 23.83 9.57 -3.52
C GLY A 23 23.58 8.35 -4.40
N CYS A 24 23.63 7.17 -3.78
CA CYS A 24 22.42 6.34 -3.84
C CYS A 24 21.33 7.16 -3.15
N GLY A 25 20.73 8.10 -3.88
CA GLY A 25 19.64 8.92 -3.40
C GLY A 25 18.46 7.99 -3.25
N HIS A 26 18.23 7.53 -2.03
CA HIS A 26 16.96 6.93 -1.65
C HIS A 26 15.91 7.99 -1.96
N VAL A 27 15.17 7.79 -3.05
CA VAL A 27 14.03 8.65 -3.35
C VAL A 27 13.04 8.37 -2.23
N PRO A 28 12.62 9.37 -1.45
CA PRO A 28 11.63 9.15 -0.42
C PRO A 28 10.36 8.61 -1.09
N THR A 29 9.93 7.42 -0.68
CA THR A 29 8.75 6.72 -1.18
C THR A 29 7.51 7.34 -0.54
N GLU A 30 6.38 7.43 -1.27
CA GLU A 30 5.09 7.77 -0.68
C GLU A 30 4.75 6.75 0.41
N THR A 31 4.31 7.24 1.57
CA THR A 31 3.82 6.38 2.66
C THR A 31 2.31 6.44 2.68
N VAL A 32 1.65 5.32 2.94
CA VAL A 32 0.19 5.27 3.10
C VAL A 32 -0.14 5.07 4.56
N ASP A 33 -1.07 5.87 5.08
CA ASP A 33 -1.64 5.69 6.42
C ASP A 33 -3.09 5.20 6.34
N ILE A 34 -3.47 4.33 7.26
CA ILE A 34 -4.86 3.98 7.53
C ILE A 34 -5.37 4.91 8.63
N VAL A 35 -6.46 5.63 8.33
CA VAL A 35 -7.10 6.56 9.27
C VAL A 35 -8.53 6.11 9.54
N SER A 36 -8.85 5.78 10.78
CA SER A 36 -10.20 5.43 11.23
C SER A 36 -10.82 6.55 12.06
N PHE A 37 -12.05 6.94 11.79
CA PHE A 37 -12.77 7.95 12.57
C PHE A 37 -14.30 7.75 12.50
N THR A 38 -15.03 8.32 13.46
CA THR A 38 -16.49 8.41 13.41
C THR A 38 -16.90 9.78 12.87
N GLY A 39 -17.60 9.80 11.74
CA GLY A 39 -18.11 11.02 11.13
C GLY A 39 -19.20 11.69 11.95
N ALA A 40 -19.55 12.94 11.61
CA ALA A 40 -20.57 13.71 12.34
C ALA A 40 -21.96 13.03 12.37
N GLY A 41 -22.27 12.21 11.36
CA GLY A 41 -23.48 11.40 11.28
C GLY A 41 -23.45 10.10 12.10
N GLY A 42 -22.35 9.81 12.79
CA GLY A 42 -22.16 8.57 13.56
C GLY A 42 -21.66 7.38 12.73
N THR A 43 -21.36 7.56 11.44
CA THR A 43 -20.78 6.52 10.57
C THR A 43 -19.33 6.26 10.93
N ALA A 44 -18.94 4.99 10.98
CA ALA A 44 -17.55 4.56 11.11
C ALA A 44 -16.90 4.61 9.72
N CYS A 45 -15.85 5.41 9.57
CA CYS A 45 -15.13 5.56 8.32
C CYS A 45 -13.67 5.14 8.48
N THR A 46 -13.11 4.56 7.43
CA THR A 46 -11.70 4.21 7.27
C THR A 46 -11.21 4.77 5.95
N VAL A 47 -10.14 5.55 5.99
CA VAL A 47 -9.54 6.24 4.83
C VAL A 47 -8.11 5.75 4.67
N LEU A 48 -7.71 5.54 3.43
CA LEU A 48 -6.31 5.41 3.05
C LEU A 48 -5.80 6.77 2.60
N VAL A 49 -4.80 7.28 3.32
CA VAL A 49 -4.18 8.59 3.06
C VAL A 49 -2.78 8.35 2.51
N ALA A 50 -2.56 8.72 1.25
CA ALA A 50 -1.23 8.76 0.67
C ALA A 50 -0.55 10.07 1.08
N VAL A 51 0.65 9.96 1.62
CA VAL A 51 1.46 11.10 2.09
C VAL A 51 2.61 11.29 1.11
N SER A 52 2.57 12.41 0.39
CA SER A 52 3.58 12.76 -0.61
C SER A 52 4.93 13.04 0.06
N PRO A 53 6.02 12.42 -0.42
CA PRO A 53 7.35 12.80 -0.03
C PRO A 53 7.67 14.17 -0.64
N ALA A 54 8.50 14.95 0.05
CA ALA A 54 9.02 16.20 -0.52
C ALA A 54 9.73 15.90 -1.85
N SER A 55 9.17 16.35 -2.98
CA SER A 55 9.90 16.35 -4.25
C SER A 55 10.06 17.79 -4.75
N PRO A 56 11.29 18.20 -5.13
CA PRO A 56 11.55 19.54 -5.64
C PRO A 56 10.90 19.82 -7.00
N ASP A 57 10.39 18.78 -7.67
CA ASP A 57 10.00 18.82 -9.08
C ASP A 57 8.48 18.62 -9.31
N THR A 58 7.70 18.35 -8.26
CA THR A 58 6.24 18.21 -8.31
C THR A 58 5.51 19.39 -7.68
N TYR A 59 4.24 19.57 -8.04
CA TYR A 59 3.35 20.61 -7.47
C TYR A 59 2.92 20.30 -6.02
N THR A 60 3.22 19.10 -5.53
CA THR A 60 2.92 18.65 -4.16
C THR A 60 4.04 19.02 -3.21
N ASN A 61 3.69 19.60 -2.06
CA ASN A 61 4.63 19.86 -0.98
C ASN A 61 4.85 18.57 -0.18
N ALA A 62 6.00 18.53 0.51
CA ALA A 62 6.28 17.51 1.52
C ALA A 62 5.15 17.42 2.54
N GLY A 63 4.58 16.23 2.71
CA GLY A 63 3.49 16.01 3.66
C GLY A 63 2.12 16.49 3.18
N ASP A 64 1.98 16.82 1.89
CA ASP A 64 0.65 16.90 1.28
C ASP A 64 0.01 15.51 1.35
N GLU A 65 -1.25 15.49 1.80
CA GLU A 65 -2.05 14.30 2.00
C GLU A 65 -3.12 14.23 0.91
N THR A 66 -3.19 13.09 0.23
CA THR A 66 -4.25 12.80 -0.74
C THR A 66 -5.00 11.55 -0.31
N ASP A 67 -6.31 11.70 -0.17
CA ASP A 67 -7.21 10.57 0.09
C ASP A 67 -7.21 9.66 -1.15
N ALA A 68 -6.73 8.42 -0.98
CA ALA A 68 -6.68 7.43 -2.05
C ALA A 68 -7.98 6.60 -2.10
N SER A 69 -8.56 6.29 -0.94
CA SER A 69 -9.82 5.55 -0.84
C SER A 69 -10.47 5.76 0.53
N ILE A 70 -11.81 5.66 0.57
CA ILE A 70 -12.59 5.76 1.80
C ILE A 70 -13.71 4.72 1.80
N ASP A 71 -13.85 4.03 2.92
CA ASP A 71 -14.99 3.17 3.19
C ASP A 71 -15.69 3.57 4.49
N CYS A 72 -17.01 3.72 4.44
CA CYS A 72 -17.83 4.18 5.56
C CYS A 72 -19.09 3.33 5.72
N GLU A 73 -19.37 2.92 6.96
CA GLU A 73 -20.55 2.13 7.30
C GLU A 73 -21.20 2.64 8.61
N ALA A 74 -22.49 2.32 8.81
CA ALA A 74 -23.15 2.58 10.08
C ALA A 74 -22.72 1.53 11.12
N PRO A 75 -22.20 1.92 12.30
CA PRO A 75 -21.75 0.96 13.28
C PRO A 75 -22.92 0.18 13.91
N PRO A 76 -22.73 -1.11 14.28
CA PRO A 76 -23.66 -1.84 15.12
C PRO A 76 -23.98 -1.10 16.41
N ARG A 77 -25.18 -1.32 16.94
CA ARG A 77 -25.63 -0.65 18.17
C ARG A 77 -24.67 -0.93 19.34
N GLY A 78 -24.35 0.12 20.09
CA GLY A 78 -23.52 0.02 21.28
C GLY A 78 -22.01 0.06 21.02
N ARG A 79 -21.57 0.19 19.76
CA ARG A 79 -20.16 0.48 19.44
C ARG A 79 -19.81 1.90 19.85
N GLU A 80 -18.65 2.05 20.49
CA GLU A 80 -18.13 3.36 20.89
C GLU A 80 -17.57 4.10 19.66
N PRO A 81 -17.81 5.43 19.54
CA PRO A 81 -17.20 6.22 18.48
C PRO A 81 -15.68 6.27 18.60
N VAL A 82 -14.98 6.12 17.47
CA VAL A 82 -13.54 6.40 17.37
C VAL A 82 -13.37 7.87 17.00
N ARG A 83 -12.69 8.65 17.86
CA ARG A 83 -12.41 10.06 17.52
C ARG A 83 -11.50 10.18 16.31
N GLN A 84 -10.36 9.51 16.37
CA GLN A 84 -9.39 9.41 15.29
C GLN A 84 -8.35 8.36 15.73
N ASP A 85 -8.08 7.39 14.87
CA ASP A 85 -6.96 6.47 14.94
C ASP A 85 -6.20 6.59 13.63
N ARG A 86 -4.89 6.77 13.68
CA ARG A 86 -4.02 6.88 12.50
C ARG A 86 -2.84 5.97 12.71
N ARG A 87 -2.58 5.13 11.72
CA ARG A 87 -1.46 4.19 11.74
C ARG A 87 -0.88 4.02 10.34
N PRO A 88 0.43 3.76 10.22
CA PRO A 88 1.03 3.44 8.95
C PRO A 88 0.43 2.14 8.39
N LEU A 89 0.17 2.13 7.09
CA LEU A 89 0.09 0.88 6.35
C LEU A 89 1.45 0.21 6.48
N PRO A 90 1.53 -1.09 6.82
CA PRO A 90 2.81 -1.77 6.88
C PRO A 90 3.58 -1.56 5.58
N GLU A 91 4.88 -1.27 5.63
CA GLU A 91 5.66 -1.15 4.40
C GLU A 91 5.93 -2.55 3.83
N PRO A 92 5.97 -2.71 2.49
CA PRO A 92 6.37 -3.98 1.89
C PRO A 92 7.81 -4.33 2.30
N GLU A 93 8.09 -5.62 2.47
CA GLU A 93 9.45 -6.08 2.72
C GLU A 93 10.30 -5.79 1.46
N PRO A 94 11.36 -4.96 1.55
CA PRO A 94 12.09 -4.47 0.38
C PRO A 94 12.90 -5.56 -0.35
N GLU A 95 13.02 -6.75 0.23
CA GLU A 95 13.78 -7.88 -0.30
C GLU A 95 12.92 -8.89 -1.07
N ARG A 96 11.59 -8.71 -1.11
CA ARG A 96 10.67 -9.57 -1.86
C ARG A 96 10.41 -9.00 -3.25
N ASP A 97 10.54 -9.85 -4.26
CA ASP A 97 10.09 -9.57 -5.63
C ASP A 97 8.55 -9.52 -5.63
N TRP A 98 7.99 -8.36 -5.29
CA TRP A 98 6.55 -8.13 -5.35
C TRP A 98 6.16 -7.77 -6.78
N GLU A 99 5.11 -8.40 -7.27
CA GLU A 99 4.38 -7.91 -8.43
C GLU A 99 3.62 -6.64 -8.07
N TRP A 100 3.12 -5.94 -9.08
CA TRP A 100 2.51 -4.61 -9.01
C TRP A 100 1.33 -4.47 -8.04
N GLU A 101 0.80 -5.53 -7.41
CA GLU A 101 -0.40 -5.49 -6.57
C GLU A 101 -0.22 -6.32 -5.28
N GLU A 102 -0.63 -5.77 -4.14
CA GLU A 102 -0.65 -6.43 -2.84
C GLU A 102 -2.06 -6.45 -2.25
N LEU A 103 -2.53 -7.62 -1.84
CA LEU A 103 -3.75 -7.79 -1.05
C LEU A 103 -3.39 -7.80 0.44
N ILE A 104 -3.97 -6.87 1.20
CA ILE A 104 -3.69 -6.69 2.62
C ILE A 104 -5.00 -6.78 3.40
N THR A 105 -5.01 -7.58 4.46
CA THR A 105 -6.14 -7.67 5.40
C THR A 105 -5.76 -7.03 6.72
N THR A 106 -6.66 -6.27 7.34
CA THR A 106 -6.41 -5.59 8.61
C THR A 106 -7.71 -5.29 9.33
N THR A 107 -7.66 -5.12 10.65
CA THR A 107 -8.82 -4.71 11.45
C THR A 107 -8.71 -3.22 11.76
N ASP A 108 -9.74 -2.43 11.43
CA ASP A 108 -9.77 -1.00 11.73
C ASP A 108 -10.01 -0.69 13.22
N ALA A 109 -9.90 0.58 13.61
CA ALA A 109 -10.10 0.96 15.01
C ALA A 109 -11.56 0.80 15.50
N HIS A 110 -12.51 0.69 14.57
CA HIS A 110 -13.91 0.40 14.89
C HIS A 110 -14.18 -1.10 15.06
N GLY A 111 -13.19 -1.95 14.76
CA GLY A 111 -13.30 -3.41 14.79
C GLY A 111 -13.89 -4.00 13.51
N ARG A 112 -13.89 -3.25 12.40
CA ARG A 112 -14.26 -3.78 11.08
C ARG A 112 -13.12 -4.58 10.49
N ALA A 113 -13.46 -5.67 9.80
CA ALA A 113 -12.53 -6.43 8.98
C ALA A 113 -12.38 -5.71 7.64
N CYS A 114 -11.16 -5.31 7.31
CA CYS A 114 -10.86 -4.58 6.09
C CYS A 114 -9.97 -5.40 5.17
N THR A 115 -10.21 -5.28 3.87
CA THR A 115 -9.33 -5.77 2.82
C THR A 115 -9.05 -4.63 1.88
N LEU A 116 -7.77 -4.44 1.60
CA LEU A 116 -7.32 -3.43 0.68
C LEU A 116 -6.42 -4.06 -0.37
N VAL A 117 -6.47 -3.50 -1.57
CA VAL A 117 -5.49 -3.79 -2.61
C VAL A 117 -4.64 -2.54 -2.79
N ALA A 118 -3.33 -2.72 -2.73
CA ALA A 118 -2.35 -1.67 -2.97
C ALA A 118 -1.57 -2.00 -4.23
N SER A 119 -1.68 -1.15 -5.26
CA SER A 119 -0.84 -1.24 -6.44
C SER A 119 0.49 -0.55 -6.15
N THR A 120 1.61 -1.25 -6.32
CA THR A 120 2.96 -0.71 -6.15
C THR A 120 3.65 -0.52 -7.49
N LEU A 121 4.35 0.60 -7.66
CA LEU A 121 5.28 0.81 -8.76
C LEU A 121 6.55 0.01 -8.51
N GLY A 122 7.32 -0.31 -9.54
CA GLY A 122 8.64 -0.96 -9.41
C GLY A 122 9.66 -0.20 -8.54
N SER A 123 9.35 1.01 -8.07
CA SER A 123 10.07 1.76 -7.04
C SER A 123 9.68 1.41 -5.59
N GLY A 124 8.66 0.58 -5.37
CA GLY A 124 8.03 0.31 -4.08
C GLY A 124 7.03 1.37 -3.62
N VAL A 125 6.74 2.38 -4.45
CA VAL A 125 5.75 3.43 -4.19
C VAL A 125 4.35 2.89 -4.41
N VAL A 126 3.41 3.19 -3.52
CA VAL A 126 1.99 2.83 -3.71
C VAL A 126 1.31 3.82 -4.65
N ASP A 127 0.82 3.35 -5.81
CA ASP A 127 0.20 4.17 -6.87
C ASP A 127 -1.32 4.31 -6.70
N GLU A 128 -2.02 3.19 -6.47
CA GLU A 128 -3.46 3.17 -6.24
C GLU A 128 -3.77 2.25 -5.07
N THR A 129 -4.69 2.65 -4.20
CA THR A 129 -5.24 1.76 -3.18
C THR A 129 -6.74 1.78 -3.21
N ARG A 130 -7.37 0.62 -3.04
CA ARG A 130 -8.80 0.48 -2.71
C ARG A 130 -8.94 -0.24 -1.39
N ILE A 131 -9.97 0.13 -0.62
CA ILE A 131 -10.30 -0.52 0.64
C ILE A 131 -11.78 -0.82 0.72
N ASP A 132 -12.10 -2.00 1.24
CA ASP A 132 -13.44 -2.41 1.63
C ASP A 132 -13.41 -2.93 3.06
N CYS A 133 -14.30 -2.41 3.91
CA CYS A 133 -14.39 -2.78 5.32
C CYS A 133 -15.83 -3.16 5.69
N ASP A 134 -15.98 -4.23 6.45
CA ASP A 134 -17.29 -4.69 6.93
C ASP A 134 -17.20 -5.13 8.41
N TYR A 135 -18.29 -4.99 9.15
CA TYR A 135 -18.37 -5.51 10.51
C TYR A 135 -18.51 -7.04 10.50
N PRO A 136 -17.72 -7.76 11.31
CA PRO A 136 -17.96 -9.18 11.49
C PRO A 136 -19.36 -9.44 12.09
N PRO A 137 -20.03 -10.53 11.71
CA PRO A 137 -21.26 -10.97 12.33
C PRO A 137 -21.12 -11.15 13.85
N GLU A 138 -22.23 -11.13 14.57
CA GLU A 138 -22.22 -11.29 16.03
C GLU A 138 -21.54 -12.59 16.46
N GLY A 139 -20.55 -12.47 17.35
CA GLY A 139 -19.77 -13.61 17.85
C GLY A 139 -18.64 -14.08 16.93
N VAL A 140 -18.42 -13.43 15.80
CA VAL A 140 -17.29 -13.66 14.90
C VAL A 140 -16.19 -12.63 15.21
N GLU A 141 -14.96 -13.10 15.41
CA GLU A 141 -13.79 -12.23 15.49
C GLU A 141 -13.17 -12.08 14.10
N PRO A 142 -12.69 -10.89 13.71
CA PRO A 142 -11.89 -10.73 12.50
C PRO A 142 -10.69 -11.67 12.53
N GLY A 143 -10.39 -12.28 11.38
CA GLY A 143 -9.18 -13.09 11.23
C GLY A 143 -7.89 -12.27 11.24
N GLU A 144 -6.77 -12.93 10.93
CA GLU A 144 -5.44 -12.34 11.06
C GLU A 144 -5.17 -11.20 10.06
N GLN A 145 -4.29 -10.29 10.46
CA GLN A 145 -3.68 -9.33 9.55
C GLN A 145 -2.72 -10.07 8.63
N THR A 146 -2.93 -9.95 7.32
CA THR A 146 -2.10 -10.63 6.32
C THR A 146 -1.70 -9.68 5.20
N ARG A 147 -0.65 -10.07 4.49
CA ARG A 147 -0.20 -9.45 3.25
C ARG A 147 0.19 -10.57 2.29
N ARG A 148 -0.40 -10.56 1.10
CA ARG A 148 -0.16 -11.57 0.06
C ARG A 148 -0.37 -10.94 -1.32
N GLN A 149 0.10 -11.61 -2.36
CA GLN A 149 -0.33 -11.25 -3.71
C GLN A 149 -1.83 -11.55 -3.87
N PRO A 150 -2.58 -10.72 -4.61
CA PRO A 150 -3.90 -11.10 -5.06
C PRO A 150 -3.86 -12.44 -5.81
N PRO A 151 -4.90 -13.28 -5.71
CA PRO A 151 -4.95 -14.49 -6.52
C PRO A 151 -4.98 -14.13 -8.00
N ASP A 152 -4.12 -14.78 -8.79
CA ASP A 152 -4.09 -14.65 -10.24
C ASP A 152 -4.74 -15.88 -10.91
N PRO A 153 -5.87 -15.73 -11.63
CA PRO A 153 -6.53 -16.84 -12.31
C PRO A 153 -5.74 -17.40 -13.51
N ASP A 154 -4.89 -16.60 -14.16
CA ASP A 154 -4.12 -17.01 -15.35
C ASP A 154 -2.69 -16.44 -15.31
N PRO A 155 -1.79 -17.04 -14.52
CA PRO A 155 -0.42 -16.55 -14.35
C PRO A 155 0.44 -16.64 -15.63
N GLU A 156 -0.03 -17.35 -16.67
CA GLU A 156 0.70 -17.53 -17.92
C GLU A 156 0.26 -16.55 -19.03
N SER A 157 -0.84 -15.79 -18.81
CA SER A 157 -1.31 -14.79 -19.76
C SER A 157 -0.58 -13.46 -19.61
N ASP A 158 -0.47 -12.73 -20.72
CA ASP A 158 0.15 -11.40 -20.78
C ASP A 158 -0.56 -10.40 -19.84
N ASP A 159 0.20 -9.40 -19.37
CA ASP A 159 -0.23 -8.40 -18.38
C ASP A 159 -1.39 -7.49 -18.84
N ASP A 160 -1.66 -7.38 -20.14
CA ASP A 160 -2.73 -6.53 -20.69
C ASP A 160 -4.09 -7.26 -20.69
N ARG A 161 -4.70 -7.42 -19.50
CA ARG A 161 -6.04 -8.01 -19.36
C ARG A 161 -6.91 -7.33 -18.30
N ALA A 162 -8.22 -7.54 -18.45
CA ALA A 162 -9.17 -7.36 -17.37
C ALA A 162 -9.53 -8.73 -16.78
N SER A 163 -9.48 -8.86 -15.46
CA SER A 163 -9.80 -10.09 -14.74
C SER A 163 -10.71 -9.81 -13.55
N VAL A 164 -11.66 -10.71 -13.31
CA VAL A 164 -12.50 -10.72 -12.12
C VAL A 164 -12.23 -11.99 -11.35
N VAL A 165 -11.87 -11.86 -10.07
CA VAL A 165 -11.42 -12.97 -9.23
C VAL A 165 -12.22 -12.98 -7.94
N ALA A 166 -12.92 -14.08 -7.69
CA ALA A 166 -13.57 -14.31 -6.40
C ALA A 166 -12.64 -15.09 -5.46
N PHE A 167 -12.56 -14.72 -4.19
CA PHE A 167 -11.76 -15.43 -3.19
C PHE A 167 -12.29 -15.20 -1.77
N THR A 168 -11.72 -15.92 -0.80
CA THR A 168 -11.98 -15.65 0.63
C THR A 168 -10.78 -14.93 1.25
N ASP A 169 -11.04 -13.80 1.91
CA ASP A 169 -10.00 -13.05 2.62
C ASP A 169 -9.59 -13.74 3.94
N ALA A 170 -8.57 -13.20 4.62
CA ALA A 170 -8.12 -13.74 5.89
C ALA A 170 -9.13 -13.55 7.03
N HIS A 171 -10.12 -12.67 6.87
CA HIS A 171 -11.21 -12.45 7.82
C HIS A 171 -12.41 -13.38 7.59
N GLY A 172 -12.37 -14.21 6.54
CA GLY A 172 -13.47 -15.12 6.18
C GLY A 172 -14.58 -14.45 5.37
N ARG A 173 -14.32 -13.28 4.77
CA ARG A 173 -15.25 -12.60 3.86
C ARG A 173 -15.08 -13.14 2.45
N ALA A 174 -16.19 -13.26 1.73
CA ALA A 174 -16.18 -13.50 0.30
C ALA A 174 -15.88 -12.18 -0.40
N CYS A 175 -14.80 -12.15 -1.17
CA CYS A 175 -14.32 -10.97 -1.87
C CYS A 175 -14.35 -11.21 -3.37
N THR A 176 -14.55 -10.14 -4.13
CA THR A 176 -14.31 -10.09 -5.57
C THR A 176 -13.36 -8.93 -5.87
N THR A 177 -12.29 -9.19 -6.62
CA THR A 177 -11.46 -8.15 -7.21
C THR A 177 -11.74 -8.03 -8.69
N MET A 178 -11.81 -6.80 -9.20
CA MET A 178 -11.79 -6.52 -10.63
C MET A 178 -10.51 -5.73 -10.92
N THR A 179 -9.63 -6.35 -11.69
CA THR A 179 -8.35 -5.75 -12.10
C THR A 179 -8.41 -5.46 -13.59
N SER A 180 -8.05 -4.25 -14.01
CA SER A 180 -7.85 -3.88 -15.40
C SER A 180 -6.43 -3.33 -15.57
N ARG A 181 -5.55 -4.15 -16.14
CA ARG A 181 -4.17 -3.76 -16.46
C ARG A 181 -4.08 -3.31 -17.91
N GLY A 182 -3.44 -2.16 -18.13
CA GLY A 182 -3.02 -1.71 -19.44
C GLY A 182 -1.58 -1.21 -19.39
N ALA A 183 -0.98 -1.02 -20.57
CA ALA A 183 0.43 -0.64 -20.81
C ALA A 183 1.04 0.51 -19.95
N ALA A 184 0.26 1.23 -19.15
CA ALA A 184 0.77 2.28 -18.26
C ALA A 184 0.16 2.29 -16.85
N ARG A 185 -0.95 1.58 -16.57
CA ARG A 185 -1.67 1.62 -15.29
C ARG A 185 -2.48 0.34 -15.05
N ALA A 186 -2.61 -0.02 -13.78
CA ALA A 186 -3.56 -1.02 -13.30
C ALA A 186 -4.65 -0.29 -12.51
N GLU A 187 -5.91 -0.45 -12.91
CA GLU A 187 -7.05 -0.07 -12.08
C GLU A 187 -7.54 -1.32 -11.35
N VAL A 188 -7.74 -1.20 -10.04
CA VAL A 188 -8.27 -2.28 -9.21
C VAL A 188 -9.51 -1.80 -8.48
N ASP A 189 -10.50 -2.67 -8.39
CA ASP A 189 -11.66 -2.54 -7.52
C ASP A 189 -11.77 -3.79 -6.64
N ILE A 190 -12.27 -3.63 -5.41
CA ILE A 190 -12.48 -4.72 -4.46
C ILE A 190 -13.79 -4.52 -3.71
N ASP A 191 -14.57 -5.59 -3.62
CA ASP A 191 -15.81 -5.67 -2.83
C ASP A 191 -15.73 -6.93 -1.98
N CYS A 192 -15.98 -6.82 -0.68
CA CYS A 192 -15.96 -7.94 0.23
C CYS A 192 -17.19 -7.93 1.15
N ALA A 193 -17.75 -9.10 1.41
CA ALA A 193 -18.88 -9.23 2.32
C ALA A 193 -18.83 -10.55 3.10
N TYR A 194 -19.36 -10.55 4.31
CA TYR A 194 -19.65 -11.79 5.01
C TYR A 194 -20.86 -12.48 4.37
N THR A 195 -20.65 -13.67 3.80
CA THR A 195 -21.75 -14.47 3.25
C THR A 195 -22.40 -15.31 4.34
N ALA A 196 -23.73 -15.39 4.34
CA ALA A 196 -24.49 -16.29 5.23
C ALA A 196 -24.41 -17.78 4.82
N GLY A 197 -23.48 -18.15 3.94
CA GLY A 197 -23.34 -19.46 3.31
C GLY A 197 -21.89 -19.82 2.98
N GLU A 198 -21.69 -21.00 2.38
CA GLU A 198 -20.37 -21.58 2.10
C GLU A 198 -19.48 -20.57 1.34
N PRO A 199 -18.22 -20.34 1.79
CA PRO A 199 -17.33 -19.39 1.15
C PRO A 199 -17.10 -19.74 -0.32
N PRO A 200 -16.83 -18.75 -1.20
CA PRO A 200 -16.36 -19.07 -2.54
C PRO A 200 -15.13 -19.99 -2.43
N GLY A 201 -15.10 -21.02 -3.28
CA GLY A 201 -13.97 -21.96 -3.35
C GLY A 201 -12.67 -21.27 -3.77
N ASP A 202 -11.64 -22.07 -4.06
CA ASP A 202 -10.40 -21.55 -4.64
C ASP A 202 -10.69 -20.65 -5.85
N ALA A 203 -9.87 -19.62 -6.05
CA ALA A 203 -10.08 -18.52 -6.99
C ALA A 203 -10.72 -18.98 -8.33
N GLU A 204 -12.01 -18.69 -8.51
CA GLU A 204 -12.72 -18.98 -9.76
C GLU A 204 -12.66 -17.74 -10.66
N GLU A 205 -12.08 -17.91 -11.84
CA GLU A 205 -12.14 -16.92 -12.90
C GLU A 205 -13.57 -16.83 -13.45
N ALA A 206 -14.20 -15.67 -13.30
CA ALA A 206 -15.36 -15.33 -14.09
C ALA A 206 -14.88 -14.59 -15.35
N ALA A 207 -14.72 -15.31 -16.46
CA ALA A 207 -14.39 -14.70 -17.73
C ALA A 207 -15.42 -13.63 -18.10
N VAL A 208 -15.01 -12.36 -18.15
CA VAL A 208 -15.86 -11.27 -18.63
C VAL A 208 -15.94 -11.39 -20.16
N PRO A 209 -17.12 -11.62 -20.75
CA PRO A 209 -17.23 -11.70 -22.20
C PRO A 209 -16.86 -10.35 -22.82
N ARG A 210 -15.98 -10.40 -23.82
CA ARG A 210 -15.60 -9.23 -24.66
C ARG A 210 -16.79 -8.72 -25.49
#